data_AF-A0A1D2RTI6-F1
#
_entry.id   AF-A0A1D2RTI6-F1
#
_cell.length_a   1.000
_cell.length_b   1.000
_cell.length_c   1.000
_cell.angle_alpha   90.00
_cell.angle_beta   90.00
_cell.angle_gamma   90.00
#
_symmetry.space_group_name_H-M   'P 1'
#
loop_
_entity.id
_entity.type
_entity.pdbx_description
1 polymer ?
#
loop_
_entity_poly.entity_id
_entity_poly.type
_entity_poly.pdbx_seq_one_letter_code
_entity_poly.pdbx_strand_id
1 'polypeptide(L)'
;MLSPLSHSSGIFLLFALSGAVTACDTGLGLGGTEVVKGCNAEAQTCIPSSRAVYAYAEAYPDSDSEVSISLASSPWHLYGPDGRMMQVEELAAVIRPHINEATERVVLLGSWTGGGDRPLAQRLSKALDGMPVLGADGFLWLSPDGSTRLTKQAYTARNGSGYYEVAEGDEVLVPLAHGWAAGMEQRFIDGGDAELLLHAAIGWDVFYLCREKALDGFELAAEHGVAIAAYNAALMRIERNEEGDRAAARRLLEQAASQGDTKSRDLLAEMND
;
A
#
# COMPACT_ATOMS: atom_id res chain seq x y z
N MET A 1 61.75 -26.12 6.30
CA MET A 1 61.25 -25.35 5.14
C MET A 1 59.97 -24.65 5.55
N LEU A 2 60.07 -23.37 5.88
CA LEU A 2 58.94 -22.51 6.26
C LEU A 2 58.59 -21.66 5.02
N SER A 3 57.35 -21.72 4.57
CA SER A 3 56.81 -20.81 3.53
C SER A 3 56.03 -19.67 4.20
N PRO A 4 56.03 -18.45 3.62
CA PRO A 4 55.59 -17.25 4.30
C PRO A 4 54.09 -16.96 4.14
N LEU A 5 53.57 -16.26 5.15
CA LEU A 5 52.22 -15.72 5.26
C LEU A 5 51.97 -14.62 4.21
N SER A 6 50.93 -14.81 3.39
CA SER A 6 50.41 -13.81 2.47
C SER A 6 49.58 -12.76 3.23
N HIS A 7 49.89 -11.49 2.98
CA HIS A 7 49.20 -10.33 3.56
C HIS A 7 47.82 -10.17 2.89
N SER A 8 46.76 -10.15 3.71
CA SER A 8 45.40 -9.80 3.27
C SER A 8 45.27 -8.29 3.16
N SER A 9 45.16 -7.79 1.93
CA SER A 9 44.71 -6.43 1.63
C SER A 9 43.20 -6.34 1.87
N GLY A 10 42.81 -5.76 3.01
CA GLY A 10 41.42 -5.40 3.28
C GLY A 10 41.01 -4.18 2.45
N ILE A 11 40.24 -4.41 1.38
CA ILE A 11 39.54 -3.35 0.66
C ILE A 11 38.26 -3.03 1.46
N PHE A 12 38.26 -1.91 2.17
CA PHE A 12 37.04 -1.30 2.69
C PHE A 12 36.30 -0.63 1.53
N LEU A 13 35.30 -1.31 0.97
CA LEU A 13 34.34 -0.69 0.06
C LEU A 13 33.35 0.14 0.92
N LEU A 14 33.62 1.44 1.09
CA LEU A 14 32.58 2.37 1.54
C LEU A 14 31.56 2.52 0.41
N PHE A 15 30.39 1.89 0.56
CA PHE A 15 29.25 2.13 -0.31
C PHE A 15 28.75 3.57 -0.14
N ALA A 16 29.06 4.43 -1.10
CA ALA A 16 28.38 5.69 -1.31
C ALA A 16 26.98 5.42 -1.91
N LEU A 17 26.04 4.96 -1.08
CA LEU A 17 24.61 4.81 -1.42
C LEU A 17 23.81 5.99 -0.85
N SER A 18 24.19 7.23 -1.16
CA SER A 18 23.54 8.42 -0.60
C SER A 18 22.66 9.20 -1.59
N GLY A 19 22.41 8.67 -2.80
CA GLY A 19 21.75 9.43 -3.87
C GLY A 19 20.24 9.23 -4.04
N ALA A 20 19.66 8.13 -3.55
CA ALA A 20 18.28 7.75 -3.87
C ALA A 20 17.32 7.73 -2.67
N VAL A 21 17.83 7.95 -1.45
CA VAL A 21 17.01 7.87 -0.22
C VAL A 21 16.36 9.23 0.13
N THR A 22 16.62 10.28 -0.65
CA THR A 22 16.05 11.62 -0.41
C THR A 22 14.73 11.88 -1.14
N ALA A 23 14.18 10.92 -1.89
CA ALA A 23 13.05 11.19 -2.79
C ALA A 23 11.66 11.07 -2.13
N CYS A 24 11.55 10.44 -0.95
CA CYS A 24 10.27 10.14 -0.32
C CYS A 24 10.33 10.52 1.17
N ASP A 25 10.20 11.81 1.48
CA ASP A 25 10.01 12.23 2.87
C ASP A 25 8.57 11.91 3.29
N THR A 26 8.42 11.08 4.30
CA THR A 26 7.11 10.61 4.79
C THR A 26 6.64 11.37 6.01
N GLY A 27 7.54 12.07 6.72
CA GLY A 27 7.28 12.56 8.08
C GLY A 27 7.03 11.45 9.12
N LEU A 28 7.12 10.17 8.76
CA LEU A 28 6.87 9.05 9.66
C LEU A 28 8.13 8.68 10.43
N GLY A 29 7.96 8.22 11.67
CA GLY A 29 9.04 7.72 12.52
C GLY A 29 9.54 6.33 12.11
N LEU A 30 10.04 6.19 10.88
CA LEU A 30 10.63 4.96 10.37
C LEU A 30 12.05 4.75 10.92
N GLY A 31 12.39 3.51 11.24
CA GLY A 31 13.72 3.15 11.73
C GLY A 31 13.99 1.65 11.69
N GLY A 32 15.26 1.29 11.53
CA GLY A 32 15.69 -0.11 11.51
C GLY A 32 15.44 -0.82 10.17
N THR A 33 15.70 -2.12 10.17
CA THR A 33 15.65 -3.00 9.01
C THR A 33 14.82 -4.23 9.33
N GLU A 34 13.94 -4.63 8.41
CA GLU A 34 13.26 -5.92 8.45
C GLU A 34 13.71 -6.81 7.30
N VAL A 35 13.89 -8.09 7.57
CA VAL A 35 14.23 -9.09 6.56
C VAL A 35 12.99 -9.89 6.23
N VAL A 36 12.46 -9.71 5.02
CA VAL A 36 11.37 -10.54 4.51
C VAL A 36 11.97 -11.83 3.97
N LYS A 37 11.57 -12.96 4.57
CA LYS A 37 11.95 -14.29 4.09
C LYS A 37 11.46 -14.46 2.65
N GLY A 38 12.36 -14.84 1.76
CA GLY A 38 11.97 -15.31 0.43
C GLY A 38 11.42 -16.73 0.52
N CYS A 39 10.58 -17.11 -0.43
CA CYS A 39 10.15 -18.49 -0.58
C CYS A 39 11.00 -19.21 -1.64
N ASN A 40 11.51 -20.40 -1.29
CA ASN A 40 12.20 -21.28 -2.24
C ASN A 40 11.31 -22.47 -2.60
N ALA A 41 10.71 -22.43 -3.79
CA ALA A 41 9.79 -23.47 -4.26
C ALA A 41 10.44 -24.87 -4.42
N GLU A 42 11.78 -24.96 -4.46
CA GLU A 42 12.48 -26.26 -4.47
C GLU A 42 12.53 -26.92 -3.08
N ALA A 43 12.40 -26.12 -2.01
CA ALA A 43 12.56 -26.58 -0.63
C ALA A 43 11.27 -26.60 0.18
N GLN A 44 10.26 -25.82 -0.22
CA GLN A 44 9.00 -25.67 0.53
C GLN A 44 7.83 -25.27 -0.37
N THR A 45 6.61 -25.41 0.15
CA THR A 45 5.40 -24.90 -0.52
C THR A 45 5.38 -23.38 -0.47
N CYS A 46 5.38 -22.74 -1.64
CA CYS A 46 5.22 -21.30 -1.78
C CYS A 46 3.79 -20.94 -2.12
N ILE A 47 3.24 -19.96 -1.40
CA ILE A 47 1.91 -19.41 -1.67
C ILE A 47 2.03 -17.94 -2.12
N PRO A 48 1.26 -17.51 -3.13
CA PRO A 48 1.19 -16.10 -3.50
C PRO A 48 0.76 -15.26 -2.30
N SER A 49 1.46 -14.14 -2.07
CA SER A 49 1.20 -13.28 -0.91
C SER A 49 -0.23 -12.74 -0.86
N SER A 50 -0.89 -12.48 -1.99
CA SER A 50 -2.30 -12.09 -2.02
C SER A 50 -3.24 -13.17 -1.48
N ARG A 51 -2.97 -14.45 -1.79
CA ARG A 51 -3.70 -15.59 -1.22
C ARG A 51 -3.42 -15.73 0.27
N ALA A 52 -2.17 -15.52 0.69
CA ALA A 52 -1.81 -15.54 2.11
C ALA A 52 -2.54 -14.45 2.89
N VAL A 53 -2.53 -13.20 2.40
CA VAL A 53 -3.26 -12.08 3.03
C VAL A 53 -4.73 -12.41 3.19
N TYR A 54 -5.40 -12.89 2.13
CA TYR A 54 -6.80 -13.27 2.20
C TYR A 54 -7.05 -14.37 3.24
N ALA A 55 -6.31 -15.50 3.14
CA ALA A 55 -6.52 -16.64 4.03
C ALA A 55 -6.22 -16.30 5.50
N TYR A 56 -5.21 -15.46 5.75
CA TYR A 56 -4.81 -15.11 7.11
C TYR A 56 -5.75 -14.05 7.70
N ALA A 57 -6.30 -13.14 6.88
CA ALA A 57 -7.33 -12.20 7.30
C ALA A 57 -8.64 -12.93 7.67
N GLU A 58 -9.03 -13.95 6.91
CA GLU A 58 -10.19 -14.81 7.25
C GLU A 58 -9.98 -15.64 8.53
N ALA A 59 -8.73 -15.87 8.93
CA ALA A 59 -8.39 -16.53 10.19
C ALA A 59 -8.38 -15.56 11.38
N TYR A 60 -8.57 -14.25 11.16
CA TYR A 60 -8.68 -13.26 12.23
C TYR A 60 -9.87 -13.63 13.13
N PRO A 61 -9.70 -13.68 14.46
CA PRO A 61 -10.77 -14.14 15.35
C PRO A 61 -12.05 -13.29 15.22
N ASP A 62 -13.17 -13.94 14.93
CA ASP A 62 -14.48 -13.30 14.95
C ASP A 62 -14.83 -12.81 16.37
N SER A 63 -15.47 -11.65 16.44
CA SER A 63 -16.01 -11.10 17.68
C SER A 63 -17.32 -10.37 17.40
N ASP A 64 -18.36 -10.67 18.18
CA ASP A 64 -19.64 -9.95 18.09
C ASP A 64 -19.48 -8.45 18.43
N SER A 65 -18.40 -8.08 19.14
CA SER A 65 -18.09 -6.70 19.51
C SER A 65 -17.19 -5.96 18.53
N GLU A 66 -16.71 -6.62 17.46
CA GLU A 66 -15.79 -6.01 16.50
C GLU A 66 -16.23 -6.25 15.06
N VAL A 67 -16.16 -5.20 14.24
CA VAL A 67 -16.21 -5.34 12.77
C VAL A 67 -14.80 -5.19 12.24
N SER A 68 -14.20 -6.28 11.76
CA SER A 68 -12.86 -6.29 11.16
C SER A 68 -12.91 -6.15 9.64
N ILE A 69 -11.95 -5.41 9.08
CA ILE A 69 -11.88 -5.15 7.63
C ILE A 69 -10.43 -5.22 7.19
N SER A 70 -10.14 -6.11 6.25
CA SER A 70 -8.85 -6.17 5.57
C SER A 70 -8.86 -5.34 4.30
N LEU A 71 -7.85 -4.49 4.15
CA LEU A 71 -7.68 -3.64 2.97
C LEU A 71 -6.20 -3.21 2.83
N ALA A 72 -5.83 -2.83 1.61
CA ALA A 72 -4.55 -2.18 1.37
C ALA A 72 -4.64 -0.70 1.74
N SER A 73 -3.60 -0.18 2.38
CA SER A 73 -3.58 1.22 2.81
C SER A 73 -2.17 1.75 2.98
N SER A 74 -2.08 3.08 2.87
CA SER A 74 -0.96 3.90 3.31
C SER A 74 -1.44 4.80 4.46
N PRO A 75 -0.60 5.70 5.03
CA PRO A 75 -1.08 6.70 5.99
C PRO A 75 -2.14 7.65 5.40
N TRP A 76 -2.22 7.76 4.07
CA TRP A 76 -3.02 8.77 3.39
C TRP A 76 -4.25 8.20 2.69
N HIS A 77 -4.13 6.99 2.13
CA HIS A 77 -5.16 6.41 1.27
C HIS A 77 -5.56 4.99 1.70
N LEU A 78 -6.82 4.66 1.44
CA LEU A 78 -7.40 3.32 1.54
C LEU A 78 -7.61 2.82 0.11
N TYR A 79 -7.38 1.55 -0.16
CA TYR A 79 -7.58 0.97 -1.49
C TYR A 79 -8.62 -0.14 -1.47
N GLY A 80 -9.54 -0.07 -2.42
CA GLY A 80 -10.50 -1.12 -2.71
C GLY A 80 -9.88 -2.32 -3.45
N PRO A 81 -10.66 -3.38 -3.67
CA PRO A 81 -10.17 -4.62 -4.30
C PRO A 81 -9.74 -4.44 -5.77
N ASP A 82 -10.23 -3.40 -6.46
CA ASP A 82 -9.84 -3.04 -7.83
C ASP A 82 -8.61 -2.10 -7.88
N GLY A 83 -7.98 -1.82 -6.74
CA GLY A 83 -6.85 -0.90 -6.66
C GLY A 83 -7.26 0.58 -6.72
N ARG A 84 -8.55 0.89 -6.65
CA ARG A 84 -9.03 2.26 -6.57
C ARG A 84 -8.92 2.80 -5.15
N MET A 85 -8.49 4.05 -5.03
CA MET A 85 -8.56 4.78 -3.78
C MET A 85 -10.01 4.94 -3.31
N MET A 86 -10.29 4.54 -2.08
CA MET A 86 -11.57 4.69 -1.42
C MET A 86 -11.55 5.93 -0.53
N GLN A 87 -12.58 6.75 -0.62
CA GLN A 87 -12.81 7.82 0.34
C GLN A 87 -13.27 7.23 1.69
N VAL A 88 -12.99 7.93 2.78
CA VAL A 88 -13.34 7.45 4.13
C VAL A 88 -14.85 7.30 4.30
N GLU A 89 -15.61 8.20 3.70
CA GLU A 89 -17.07 8.22 3.71
C GLU A 89 -17.65 7.02 2.94
N GLU A 90 -16.97 6.61 1.86
CA GLU A 90 -17.32 5.40 1.11
C GLU A 90 -17.11 4.16 1.97
N LEU A 91 -15.95 4.04 2.62
CA LEU A 91 -15.69 2.94 3.55
C LEU A 91 -16.70 2.94 4.71
N ALA A 92 -17.02 4.10 5.28
CA ALA A 92 -18.04 4.21 6.33
C ALA A 92 -19.41 3.69 5.86
N ALA A 93 -19.82 4.00 4.63
CA ALA A 93 -21.07 3.51 4.06
C ALA A 93 -21.09 1.99 3.88
N VAL A 94 -19.94 1.38 3.53
CA VAL A 94 -19.78 -0.08 3.46
C VAL A 94 -19.92 -0.73 4.85
N ILE A 95 -19.40 -0.08 5.90
CA ILE A 95 -19.33 -0.64 7.25
C ILE A 95 -20.66 -0.54 8.00
N ARG A 96 -21.37 0.58 7.86
CA ARG A 96 -22.59 0.88 8.65
C ARG A 96 -23.60 -0.28 8.71
N PRO A 97 -23.90 -1.03 7.62
CA PRO A 97 -24.82 -2.16 7.67
C PRO A 97 -24.38 -3.31 8.58
N HIS A 98 -23.09 -3.39 8.92
CA HIS A 98 -22.50 -4.43 9.77
C HIS A 98 -22.38 -4.01 11.23
N ILE A 99 -22.62 -2.74 11.56
CA ILE A 99 -22.62 -2.24 12.94
C ILE A 99 -23.98 -2.53 13.58
N ASN A 100 -23.97 -3.14 14.76
CA ASN A 100 -25.16 -3.41 15.56
C ASN A 100 -24.95 -2.99 17.03
N GLU A 101 -25.94 -3.23 17.90
CA GLU A 101 -25.90 -2.83 19.32
C GLU A 101 -24.77 -3.49 20.13
N ALA A 102 -24.26 -4.65 19.69
CA ALA A 102 -23.13 -5.33 20.33
C ALA A 102 -21.78 -4.82 19.83
N THR A 103 -21.73 -4.13 18.68
CA THR A 103 -20.48 -3.63 18.09
C THR A 103 -19.89 -2.50 18.94
N GLU A 104 -18.73 -2.75 19.51
CA GLU A 104 -17.99 -1.78 20.34
C GLU A 104 -16.94 -1.00 19.54
N ARG A 105 -16.43 -1.58 18.45
CA ARG A 105 -15.38 -0.98 17.62
C ARG A 105 -15.31 -1.56 16.20
N VAL A 106 -14.63 -0.83 15.33
CA VAL A 106 -14.16 -1.30 14.02
C VAL A 106 -12.65 -1.50 14.06
N VAL A 107 -12.13 -2.53 13.40
CA VAL A 107 -10.69 -2.82 13.30
C VAL A 107 -10.26 -2.81 11.84
N LEU A 108 -9.33 -1.92 11.48
CA LEU A 108 -8.73 -1.85 10.16
C LEU A 108 -7.46 -2.70 10.12
N LEU A 109 -7.54 -3.85 9.44
CA LEU A 109 -6.41 -4.72 9.12
C LEU A 109 -5.70 -4.20 7.86
N GLY A 110 -5.16 -2.99 7.97
CA GLY A 110 -4.40 -2.31 6.92
C GLY A 110 -3.24 -1.50 7.52
N SER A 111 -2.10 -1.45 6.81
CA SER A 111 -0.89 -0.76 7.27
C SER A 111 -1.11 0.74 7.40
N TRP A 112 -0.52 1.35 8.42
CA TRP A 112 -0.50 2.81 8.63
C TRP A 112 -1.87 3.51 8.77
N THR A 113 -2.99 2.78 8.88
CA THR A 113 -4.32 3.36 9.06
C THR A 113 -4.47 4.15 10.37
N GLY A 114 -3.68 3.85 11.39
CA GLY A 114 -3.62 4.56 12.68
C GLY A 114 -2.49 5.58 12.80
N GLY A 115 -1.60 5.68 11.81
CA GLY A 115 -0.42 6.55 11.84
C GLY A 115 -0.56 7.83 10.99
N GLY A 116 0.48 8.65 11.01
CA GLY A 116 0.56 9.92 10.27
C GLY A 116 -0.18 11.11 10.92
N ASP A 117 -0.11 12.28 10.28
CA ASP A 117 -0.66 13.53 10.84
C ASP A 117 -2.19 13.57 10.88
N ARG A 118 -2.85 12.81 9.99
CA ARG A 118 -4.32 12.71 9.88
C ARG A 118 -4.74 11.24 9.76
N PRO A 119 -4.69 10.45 10.84
CA PRO A 119 -4.92 9.01 10.78
C PRO A 119 -6.27 8.64 10.14
N LEU A 120 -6.24 7.68 9.22
CA LEU A 120 -7.43 7.18 8.53
C LEU A 120 -8.46 6.60 9.52
N ALA A 121 -8.01 5.89 10.56
CA ALA A 121 -8.87 5.36 11.61
C ALA A 121 -9.67 6.47 12.32
N GLN A 122 -9.04 7.61 12.64
CA GLN A 122 -9.73 8.74 13.27
C GLN A 122 -10.74 9.39 12.32
N ARG A 123 -10.37 9.55 11.04
CA ARG A 123 -11.30 10.06 10.02
C ARG A 123 -12.51 9.14 9.87
N LEU A 124 -12.28 7.82 9.84
CA LEU A 124 -13.33 6.83 9.72
C LEU A 124 -14.24 6.81 10.96
N SER A 125 -13.66 6.91 12.15
CA SER A 125 -14.42 7.04 13.40
C SER A 125 -15.38 8.23 13.34
N LYS A 126 -14.91 9.39 12.86
CA LYS A 126 -15.77 10.56 12.64
C LYS A 126 -16.87 10.30 11.61
N ALA A 127 -16.58 9.61 10.51
CA ALA A 127 -17.57 9.25 9.49
C ALA A 127 -18.59 8.21 9.97
N LEU A 128 -18.26 7.48 11.04
CA LEU A 128 -19.13 6.51 11.74
C LEU A 128 -19.71 7.10 13.05
N ASP A 129 -19.96 8.40 13.08
CA ASP A 129 -20.61 9.11 14.19
C ASP A 129 -19.93 8.90 15.56
N GLY A 130 -18.60 8.73 15.55
CA GLY A 130 -17.78 8.56 16.76
C GLY A 130 -17.55 7.10 17.20
N MET A 131 -18.03 6.10 16.43
CA MET A 131 -17.69 4.69 16.65
C MET A 131 -16.17 4.51 16.77
N PRO A 132 -15.64 3.85 17.81
CA PRO A 132 -14.21 3.60 17.92
C PRO A 132 -13.68 2.83 16.71
N VAL A 133 -12.59 3.31 16.12
CA VAL A 133 -11.90 2.63 15.02
C VAL A 133 -10.44 2.44 15.41
N LEU A 134 -9.97 1.20 15.38
CA LEU A 134 -8.57 0.84 15.58
C LEU A 134 -7.89 0.70 14.23
N GLY A 135 -6.68 1.25 14.12
CA GLY A 135 -5.84 1.13 12.92
C GLY A 135 -4.38 0.92 13.30
N ALA A 136 -3.61 0.35 12.38
CA ALA A 136 -2.20 0.09 12.57
C ALA A 136 -1.36 1.37 12.43
N ASP A 137 -0.47 1.63 13.38
CA ASP A 137 0.59 2.63 13.25
C ASP A 137 1.91 1.90 12.94
N GLY A 138 2.06 1.50 11.67
CA GLY A 138 3.17 0.69 11.18
C GLY A 138 2.77 -0.20 10.01
N PHE A 139 3.76 -0.90 9.47
CA PHE A 139 3.55 -1.96 8.50
C PHE A 139 2.98 -3.20 9.19
N LEU A 140 1.85 -3.68 8.66
CA LEU A 140 1.12 -4.83 9.18
C LEU A 140 1.71 -6.14 8.69
N TRP A 141 1.95 -7.05 9.62
CA TRP A 141 2.22 -8.46 9.36
C TRP A 141 1.03 -9.29 9.83
N LEU A 142 0.65 -10.29 9.02
CA LEU A 142 -0.36 -11.29 9.36
C LEU A 142 0.28 -12.67 9.46
N SER A 143 -0.06 -13.37 10.53
CA SER A 143 0.27 -14.77 10.75
C SER A 143 -0.82 -15.70 10.18
N PRO A 144 -0.51 -16.98 9.90
CA PRO A 144 -1.51 -17.95 9.45
C PRO A 144 -2.72 -18.15 10.37
N ASP A 145 -2.58 -17.85 11.67
CA ASP A 145 -3.65 -17.95 12.68
C ASP A 145 -4.45 -16.64 12.83
N GLY A 146 -4.26 -15.67 11.93
CA GLY A 146 -4.90 -14.36 11.96
C GLY A 146 -4.30 -13.38 12.97
N SER A 147 -3.30 -13.78 13.77
CA SER A 147 -2.61 -12.86 14.66
C SER A 147 -1.81 -11.82 13.87
N THR A 148 -1.66 -10.64 14.47
CA THR A 148 -1.03 -9.49 13.81
C THR A 148 0.15 -8.96 14.60
N ARG A 149 1.17 -8.45 13.91
CA ARG A 149 2.20 -7.60 14.52
C ARG A 149 2.56 -6.43 13.62
N LEU A 150 3.15 -5.40 14.20
CA LEU A 150 3.54 -4.18 13.49
C LEU A 150 5.05 -3.99 13.50
N THR A 151 5.56 -3.41 12.42
CA THR A 151 6.94 -2.93 12.32
C THR A 151 6.96 -1.51 11.75
N LYS A 152 8.02 -0.75 12.02
CA LYS A 152 8.23 0.61 11.48
C LYS A 152 9.57 0.72 10.76
N GLN A 153 9.93 -0.29 9.98
CA GLN A 153 11.23 -0.35 9.33
C GLN A 153 11.43 0.79 8.34
N ALA A 154 12.64 1.35 8.32
CA ALA A 154 13.07 2.26 7.26
C ALA A 154 13.55 1.49 6.02
N TYR A 155 13.96 0.23 6.19
CA TYR A 155 14.47 -0.60 5.11
C TYR A 155 13.90 -2.03 5.19
N THR A 156 13.52 -2.57 4.05
CA THR A 156 13.11 -3.98 3.92
C THR A 156 14.09 -4.71 3.02
N ALA A 157 14.83 -5.65 3.60
CA ALA A 157 15.69 -6.56 2.86
C ALA A 157 14.88 -7.77 2.38
N ARG A 158 14.97 -8.08 1.09
CA ARG A 158 14.32 -9.25 0.50
C ARG A 158 15.25 -9.92 -0.50
N ASN A 159 15.28 -11.26 -0.48
CA ASN A 159 15.97 -12.03 -1.50
C ASN A 159 15.08 -12.17 -2.74
N GLY A 160 15.64 -11.80 -3.90
CA GLY A 160 14.97 -11.88 -5.20
C GLY A 160 14.25 -10.60 -5.62
N SER A 161 14.04 -10.45 -6.93
CA SER A 161 13.19 -9.43 -7.54
C SER A 161 12.03 -10.14 -8.23
N GLY A 162 10.79 -9.83 -7.87
CA GLY A 162 9.62 -10.52 -8.43
C GLY A 162 8.41 -10.55 -7.52
N TYR A 163 7.40 -11.33 -7.96
CA TYR A 163 6.20 -11.66 -7.19
C TYR A 163 6.54 -12.00 -5.75
N TYR A 164 5.81 -11.41 -4.80
CA TYR A 164 5.99 -11.75 -3.40
C TYR A 164 5.21 -13.03 -3.07
N GLU A 165 5.94 -14.04 -2.64
CA GLU A 165 5.44 -15.33 -2.19
C GLU A 165 5.98 -15.59 -0.78
N VAL A 166 5.19 -16.29 0.03
CA VAL A 166 5.56 -16.69 1.39
C VAL A 166 5.58 -18.21 1.48
N ALA A 167 6.39 -18.74 2.39
CA ALA A 167 6.33 -20.15 2.73
C ALA A 167 5.00 -20.44 3.44
N GLU A 168 4.43 -21.62 3.22
CA GLU A 168 3.32 -22.08 4.05
C GLU A 168 3.70 -22.08 5.53
N GLY A 169 2.90 -21.42 6.36
CA GLY A 169 3.16 -21.27 7.80
C GLY A 169 3.98 -20.03 8.19
N ASP A 170 4.58 -19.31 7.25
CA ASP A 170 5.25 -18.02 7.52
C ASP A 170 4.24 -16.86 7.51
N GLU A 171 4.59 -15.78 8.22
CA GLU A 171 3.87 -14.50 8.21
C GLU A 171 3.99 -13.81 6.83
N VAL A 172 2.97 -13.03 6.47
CA VAL A 172 2.96 -12.17 5.29
C VAL A 172 3.05 -10.70 5.68
N LEU A 173 3.98 -9.98 5.04
CA LEU A 173 4.02 -8.52 5.12
C LEU A 173 2.96 -7.94 4.17
N VAL A 174 1.80 -7.60 4.70
CA VAL A 174 0.62 -7.11 3.95
C VAL A 174 0.95 -6.01 2.94
N PRO A 175 1.66 -4.91 3.28
CA PRO A 175 1.91 -3.84 2.33
C PRO A 175 2.81 -4.29 1.18
N LEU A 176 3.74 -5.22 1.40
CA LEU A 176 4.56 -5.79 0.33
C LEU A 176 3.75 -6.71 -0.60
N ALA A 177 2.70 -7.38 -0.09
CA ALA A 177 1.78 -8.17 -0.93
C ALA A 177 1.07 -7.31 -1.97
N HIS A 178 0.78 -6.05 -1.63
CA HIS A 178 0.24 -5.06 -2.55
C HIS A 178 1.33 -4.28 -3.31
N GLY A 179 2.54 -4.18 -2.76
CA GLY A 179 3.59 -3.30 -3.27
C GLY A 179 4.74 -3.93 -4.03
N TRP A 180 4.79 -5.27 -4.20
CA TRP A 180 5.87 -5.93 -4.94
C TRP A 180 6.05 -5.41 -6.37
N ALA A 181 4.96 -4.93 -7.00
CA ALA A 181 4.95 -4.41 -8.36
C ALA A 181 5.80 -3.15 -8.53
N ALA A 182 5.93 -2.31 -7.50
CA ALA A 182 6.74 -1.09 -7.57
C ALA A 182 8.21 -1.36 -7.92
N GLY A 183 8.78 -2.47 -7.43
CA GLY A 183 10.15 -2.89 -7.77
C GLY A 183 10.32 -3.39 -9.22
N MET A 184 9.22 -3.53 -9.97
CA MET A 184 9.20 -3.99 -11.37
C MET A 184 8.66 -2.95 -12.35
N GLU A 185 8.34 -1.74 -11.89
CA GLU A 185 7.78 -0.64 -12.68
C GLU A 185 8.43 -0.50 -14.07
N GLN A 186 9.77 -0.41 -14.15
CA GLN A 186 10.46 -0.26 -15.43
C GLN A 186 10.18 -1.41 -16.40
N ARG A 187 10.04 -2.65 -15.91
CA ARG A 187 9.70 -3.80 -16.76
C ARG A 187 8.28 -3.69 -17.32
N PHE A 188 7.35 -3.11 -16.56
CA PHE A 188 5.98 -2.87 -17.01
C PHE A 188 5.92 -1.74 -18.03
N ILE A 189 6.74 -0.69 -17.87
CA ILE A 189 6.93 0.36 -18.87
C ILE A 189 7.45 -0.25 -20.17
N ASP A 190 8.56 -1.00 -20.11
CA ASP A 190 9.18 -1.62 -21.28
C ASP A 190 8.26 -2.64 -21.97
N GLY A 191 7.41 -3.31 -21.19
CA GLY A 191 6.43 -4.29 -21.65
C GLY A 191 5.08 -3.70 -22.11
N GLY A 192 4.81 -2.43 -21.83
CA GLY A 192 3.52 -1.78 -22.10
C GLY A 192 2.35 -2.33 -21.27
N ASP A 193 2.62 -2.86 -20.07
CA ASP A 193 1.59 -3.44 -19.20
C ASP A 193 0.98 -2.37 -18.29
N ALA A 194 -0.05 -1.69 -18.80
CA ALA A 194 -0.69 -0.56 -18.13
C ALA A 194 -1.34 -0.92 -16.79
N GLU A 195 -1.94 -2.11 -16.68
CA GLU A 195 -2.56 -2.57 -15.44
C GLU A 195 -1.51 -2.88 -14.37
N LEU A 196 -0.36 -3.44 -14.74
CA LEU A 196 0.74 -3.61 -13.79
C LEU A 196 1.40 -2.28 -13.39
N LEU A 197 1.31 -1.23 -14.22
CA LEU A 197 1.70 0.13 -13.81
C LEU A 197 0.78 0.70 -12.72
N LEU A 198 -0.52 0.44 -12.77
CA LEU A 198 -1.44 0.78 -11.68
C LEU A 198 -1.00 0.12 -10.37
N HIS A 199 -0.70 -1.18 -10.40
CA HIS A 199 -0.22 -1.89 -9.21
C HIS A 199 1.16 -1.40 -8.72
N ALA A 200 2.05 -1.00 -9.63
CA ALA A 200 3.32 -0.40 -9.26
C ALA A 200 3.11 0.94 -8.52
N ALA A 201 2.21 1.79 -9.02
CA ALA A 201 1.86 3.06 -8.38
C ALA A 201 1.25 2.85 -6.98
N ILE A 202 0.33 1.89 -6.82
CA ILE A 202 -0.18 1.49 -5.50
C ILE A 202 0.98 1.06 -4.59
N GLY A 203 1.92 0.26 -5.11
CA GLY A 203 3.09 -0.18 -4.35
C GLY A 203 3.98 0.95 -3.85
N TRP A 204 4.15 2.00 -4.66
CA TRP A 204 4.85 3.21 -4.24
C TRP A 204 4.13 3.88 -3.07
N ASP A 205 2.80 3.92 -3.05
CA ASP A 205 2.02 4.52 -1.96
C ASP A 205 2.00 3.65 -0.69
N VAL A 206 1.66 2.36 -0.82
CA VAL A 206 1.34 1.50 0.34
C VAL A 206 2.57 0.88 1.01
N PHE A 207 3.62 0.59 0.24
CA PHE A 207 4.81 -0.10 0.75
C PHE A 207 6.02 0.82 0.86
N TYR A 208 6.32 1.57 -0.20
CA TYR A 208 7.44 2.50 -0.18
C TYR A 208 7.10 3.84 0.47
N LEU A 209 5.83 4.10 0.73
CA LEU A 209 5.33 5.33 1.34
C LEU A 209 5.80 6.58 0.56
N CYS A 210 5.81 6.50 -0.76
CA CYS A 210 6.30 7.55 -1.64
C CYS A 210 5.17 8.17 -2.45
N ARG A 211 4.48 9.15 -1.85
CA ARG A 211 3.27 9.75 -2.42
C ARG A 211 3.50 10.40 -3.79
N GLU A 212 4.59 11.14 -3.97
CA GLU A 212 4.89 11.76 -5.28
C GLU A 212 5.19 10.72 -6.35
N LYS A 213 5.95 9.67 -6.02
CA LYS A 213 6.23 8.59 -6.98
C LYS A 213 4.98 7.77 -7.32
N ALA A 214 4.08 7.59 -6.35
CA ALA A 214 2.78 6.98 -6.60
C ALA A 214 1.94 7.85 -7.55
N LEU A 215 1.88 9.16 -7.34
CA LEU A 215 1.20 10.09 -8.26
C LEU A 215 1.77 9.99 -9.68
N ASP A 216 3.08 10.07 -9.84
CA ASP A 216 3.74 9.93 -11.16
C ASP A 216 3.38 8.59 -11.83
N GLY A 217 3.38 7.50 -11.06
CA GLY A 217 3.01 6.17 -11.55
C GLY A 217 1.53 6.07 -11.96
N PHE A 218 0.61 6.69 -11.21
CA PHE A 218 -0.80 6.72 -11.58
C PHE A 218 -1.04 7.56 -12.83
N GLU A 219 -0.35 8.68 -13.00
CA GLU A 219 -0.43 9.50 -14.21
C GLU A 219 0.12 8.74 -15.42
N LEU A 220 1.23 8.03 -15.26
CA LEU A 220 1.78 7.18 -16.32
C LEU A 220 0.80 6.06 -16.71
N ALA A 221 0.23 5.34 -15.74
CA ALA A 221 -0.79 4.31 -16.02
C ALA A 221 -2.05 4.90 -16.67
N ALA A 222 -2.45 6.11 -16.28
CA ALA A 222 -3.54 6.84 -16.91
C ALA A 222 -3.25 7.17 -18.38
N GLU A 223 -2.05 7.64 -18.72
CA GLU A 223 -1.62 7.88 -20.10
C GLU A 223 -1.73 6.62 -20.98
N HIS A 224 -1.57 5.44 -20.37
CA HIS A 224 -1.76 4.14 -21.01
C HIS A 224 -3.20 3.59 -20.96
N GLY A 225 -4.18 4.41 -20.57
CA GLY A 225 -5.60 4.08 -20.66
C GLY A 225 -6.20 3.36 -19.46
N VAL A 226 -5.56 3.43 -18.28
CA VAL A 226 -6.14 2.87 -17.05
C VAL A 226 -7.01 3.91 -16.35
N ALA A 227 -8.33 3.80 -16.49
CA ALA A 227 -9.28 4.75 -15.91
C ALA A 227 -9.18 4.86 -14.37
N ILE A 228 -8.91 3.74 -13.67
CA ILE A 228 -8.71 3.73 -12.21
C ILE A 228 -7.48 4.54 -11.82
N ALA A 229 -6.39 4.46 -12.60
CA ALA A 229 -5.19 5.22 -12.33
C ALA A 229 -5.43 6.73 -12.51
N ALA A 230 -6.18 7.12 -13.56
CA ALA A 230 -6.58 8.51 -13.75
C ALA A 230 -7.43 9.04 -12.58
N TYR A 231 -8.39 8.24 -12.08
CA TYR A 231 -9.17 8.58 -10.88
C TYR A 231 -8.27 8.74 -9.64
N ASN A 232 -7.36 7.80 -9.39
CA ASN A 232 -6.45 7.86 -8.24
C ASN A 232 -5.53 9.09 -8.31
N ALA A 233 -4.91 9.36 -9.47
CA ALA A 233 -4.08 10.55 -9.68
C ALA A 233 -4.88 11.85 -9.45
N ALA A 234 -6.14 11.90 -9.91
CA ALA A 234 -7.00 13.07 -9.69
C ALA A 234 -7.27 13.31 -8.21
N LEU A 235 -7.55 12.27 -7.42
CA LEU A 235 -7.72 12.39 -5.97
C LEU A 235 -6.46 12.92 -5.29
N MET A 236 -5.29 12.36 -5.61
CA MET A 236 -4.02 12.82 -5.03
C MET A 236 -3.74 14.29 -5.34
N ARG A 237 -4.02 14.73 -6.58
CA ARG A 237 -3.92 16.14 -7.00
C ARG A 237 -4.88 17.03 -6.21
N ILE A 238 -6.15 16.63 -6.07
CA ILE A 238 -7.16 17.38 -5.28
C ILE A 238 -6.70 17.54 -3.83
N GLU A 239 -6.17 16.47 -3.23
CA GLU A 239 -5.71 16.49 -1.86
C GLU A 239 -4.44 17.31 -1.65
N ARG A 240 -3.51 17.29 -2.62
CA ARG A 240 -2.28 18.10 -2.59
C ARG A 240 -2.60 19.59 -2.74
N ASN A 241 -3.57 19.92 -3.57
CA ASN A 241 -4.16 21.26 -3.69
C ASN A 241 -3.12 22.36 -4.01
N GLU A 242 -2.16 22.07 -4.87
CA GLU A 242 -1.19 23.06 -5.38
C GLU A 242 -1.73 23.81 -6.60
N GLU A 243 -1.01 24.85 -7.04
CA GLU A 243 -1.35 25.60 -8.23
C GLU A 243 -1.40 24.66 -9.46
N GLY A 244 -2.54 24.66 -10.16
CA GLY A 244 -2.76 23.83 -11.33
C GLY A 244 -3.30 22.42 -11.05
N ASP A 245 -3.26 21.93 -9.80
CA ASP A 245 -3.71 20.57 -9.48
C ASP A 245 -5.20 20.37 -9.73
N ARG A 246 -6.04 21.35 -9.38
CA ARG A 246 -7.49 21.27 -9.66
C ARG A 246 -7.77 21.13 -11.16
N ALA A 247 -7.01 21.82 -12.00
CA ALA A 247 -7.17 21.73 -13.45
C ALA A 247 -6.63 20.40 -14.00
N ALA A 248 -5.54 19.87 -13.45
CA ALA A 248 -5.01 18.56 -13.80
C ALA A 248 -5.96 17.42 -13.39
N ALA A 249 -6.45 17.45 -12.15
CA ALA A 249 -7.42 16.49 -11.63
C ALA A 249 -8.68 16.44 -12.50
N ARG A 250 -9.22 17.60 -12.89
CA ARG A 250 -10.36 17.67 -13.81
C ARG A 250 -10.10 16.93 -15.11
N ARG A 251 -8.95 17.15 -15.76
CA ARG A 251 -8.60 16.47 -17.03
C ARG A 251 -8.51 14.96 -16.86
N LEU A 252 -7.90 14.50 -15.76
CA LEU A 252 -7.81 13.07 -15.44
C LEU A 252 -9.19 12.45 -15.21
N LEU A 253 -10.09 13.14 -14.51
CA LEU A 253 -11.46 12.67 -14.30
C LEU A 253 -12.27 12.66 -15.60
N GLU A 254 -12.13 13.68 -16.44
CA GLU A 254 -12.75 13.71 -17.78
C GLU A 254 -12.26 12.55 -18.65
N GLN A 255 -10.95 12.27 -18.62
CA GLN A 255 -10.36 11.13 -19.31
C GLN A 255 -10.94 9.80 -18.80
N ALA A 256 -10.93 9.55 -17.49
CA ALA A 256 -11.49 8.32 -16.90
C ALA A 256 -12.99 8.17 -17.18
N ALA A 257 -13.75 9.26 -17.04
CA ALA A 257 -15.17 9.32 -17.35
C ALA A 257 -15.47 8.95 -18.81
N SER A 258 -14.64 9.42 -19.76
CA SER A 258 -14.78 9.09 -21.18
C SER A 258 -14.56 7.60 -21.48
N GLN A 259 -13.87 6.88 -20.59
CA GLN A 259 -13.66 5.44 -20.63
C GLN A 259 -14.77 4.66 -19.89
N GLY A 260 -15.80 5.34 -19.38
CA GLY A 260 -16.93 4.74 -18.69
C GLY A 260 -16.79 4.68 -17.16
N ASP A 261 -15.76 5.31 -16.58
CA ASP A 261 -15.56 5.29 -15.14
C ASP A 261 -16.62 6.14 -14.41
N THR A 262 -17.51 5.47 -13.68
CA THR A 262 -18.64 6.15 -13.03
C THR A 262 -18.20 7.02 -11.88
N LYS A 263 -17.27 6.54 -11.04
CA LYS A 263 -16.76 7.32 -9.91
C LYS A 263 -16.05 8.60 -10.36
N SER A 264 -15.34 8.57 -11.49
CA SER A 264 -14.76 9.79 -12.05
C SER A 264 -15.81 10.78 -12.54
N ARG A 265 -16.91 10.31 -13.13
CA ARG A 265 -18.05 11.18 -13.51
C ARG A 265 -18.68 11.82 -12.29
N ASP A 266 -18.90 11.05 -11.23
CA ASP A 266 -19.54 11.52 -10.01
C ASP A 266 -18.66 12.59 -9.34
N LEU A 267 -17.36 12.31 -9.18
CA LEU A 267 -16.40 13.28 -8.62
C LEU A 267 -16.25 14.53 -9.50
N LEU A 268 -16.29 14.38 -10.83
CA LEU A 268 -16.27 15.53 -11.74
C LEU A 268 -17.51 16.42 -11.57
N ALA A 269 -18.69 15.84 -11.30
CA ALA A 269 -19.91 16.59 -11.01
C ALA A 269 -19.77 17.38 -9.70
N GLU A 270 -19.29 16.74 -8.63
CA GLU A 270 -19.02 17.40 -7.34
C GLU A 270 -18.03 18.56 -7.44
N MET A 271 -17.06 18.49 -8.36
CA MET A 271 -16.10 19.58 -8.60
C MET A 271 -16.69 20.82 -9.30
N ASN A 272 -17.89 20.72 -9.88
CA ASN A 272 -18.57 21.83 -10.56
C ASN A 272 -19.59 22.55 -9.69
N ASP A 273 -20.02 21.92 -8.60
CA ASP A 273 -20.90 22.49 -7.58
C ASP A 273 -20.12 23.38 -6.59
#